data_AF-A0A941DS63-F1
#
_entry.id   AF-A0A941DS63-F1
#
_cell.length_a   1.000
_cell.length_b   1.000
_cell.length_c   1.000
_cell.angle_alpha   90.00
_cell.angle_beta   90.00
_cell.angle_gamma   90.00
#
_symmetry.space_group_name_H-M   'P 1'
#
loop_
_entity.id
_entity.type
_entity.pdbx_description
1 polymer ?
#
loop_
_entity_poly.entity_id
_entity_poly.type
_entity_poly.pdbx_seq_one_letter_code
_entity_poly.pdbx_strand_id
1 'polypeptide(L)'
;RYKRPARISLIEERERQTEREAYLQSQINDLWRTLPRRPEVQENQQGQQRFPREPQENLLYFIEKYAPLLEPWQREIVRIIRKISQYFYPQRQTQVMNEGWAT
;
A
#
# COMPACT_ATOMS: atom_id res chain seq x y z
N ARG A 1 -35.98 -0.45 -35.93
CA ARG A 1 -34.55 -0.76 -36.18
C ARG A 1 -33.73 -0.08 -35.09
N TYR A 2 -33.14 -0.83 -34.15
CA TYR A 2 -32.39 -0.27 -33.01
C TYR A 2 -31.15 0.49 -33.51
N LYS A 3 -31.02 1.78 -33.15
CA LYS A 3 -29.81 2.57 -33.42
C LYS A 3 -28.84 2.32 -32.27
N ARG A 4 -27.69 1.70 -32.56
CA ARG A 4 -26.62 1.58 -31.58
C ARG A 4 -26.05 2.98 -31.30
N PRO A 5 -25.82 3.35 -30.03
CA PRO A 5 -25.16 4.60 -29.70
C PRO A 5 -23.75 4.61 -30.31
N ALA A 6 -23.31 5.80 -30.76
CA ALA A 6 -21.97 6.00 -31.27
C ALA A 6 -20.93 5.75 -30.16
N ARG A 7 -19.72 5.32 -30.55
CA ARG A 7 -18.62 5.20 -29.59
C ARG A 7 -18.26 6.59 -29.07
N ILE A 8 -18.13 6.70 -27.76
CA ILE A 8 -17.73 7.92 -27.07
C ILE A 8 -16.31 8.29 -27.50
N SER A 9 -16.02 9.58 -27.65
CA SER A 9 -14.68 10.02 -28.02
C SER A 9 -13.69 9.80 -26.87
N LEU A 10 -12.40 9.65 -27.18
CA LEU A 10 -11.36 9.47 -26.14
C LEU A 10 -11.29 10.64 -25.15
N ILE A 11 -11.64 11.86 -25.60
CA ILE A 11 -11.65 13.07 -24.77
C ILE A 11 -12.80 12.99 -23.77
N GLU A 12 -14.00 12.70 -24.25
CA GLU A 12 -15.21 12.61 -23.44
C GLU A 12 -15.16 11.43 -22.44
N GLU A 13 -14.50 10.34 -22.81
CA GLU A 13 -14.26 9.21 -21.90
C GLU A 13 -13.29 9.58 -20.77
N ARG A 14 -12.28 10.40 -21.05
CA ARG A 14 -11.32 10.90 -20.06
C ARG A 14 -11.98 11.88 -19.07
N GLU A 15 -12.79 12.79 -19.57
CA GLU A 15 -13.55 13.74 -18.73
C GLU A 15 -14.46 12.98 -17.74
N ARG A 16 -15.18 11.98 -18.23
CA ARG A 16 -16.02 11.12 -17.38
C ARG A 16 -15.23 10.36 -16.31
N GLN A 17 -14.01 9.91 -16.62
CA GLN A 17 -13.14 9.29 -15.62
C GLN A 17 -12.75 10.30 -14.53
N THR A 18 -12.35 11.52 -14.92
CA THR A 18 -11.98 12.57 -13.94
C THR A 18 -13.15 13.00 -13.07
N GLU A 19 -14.36 13.09 -13.61
CA GLU A 19 -15.58 13.39 -12.84
C GLU A 19 -15.90 12.29 -11.82
N ARG A 20 -15.74 11.02 -12.21
CA ARG A 20 -15.91 9.88 -11.31
C ARG A 20 -14.88 9.89 -10.19
N GLU A 21 -13.62 10.13 -10.53
CA GLU A 21 -12.53 10.25 -9.54
C GLU A 21 -12.81 11.39 -8.55
N ALA A 22 -13.23 12.56 -9.04
CA ALA A 22 -13.59 13.70 -8.20
C ALA A 22 -14.77 13.39 -7.26
N TYR A 23 -15.81 12.73 -7.79
CA TYR A 23 -16.96 12.31 -6.99
C TYR A 23 -16.55 11.33 -5.88
N LEU A 24 -15.75 10.31 -6.20
CA LEU A 24 -15.24 9.35 -5.22
C LEU A 24 -14.37 10.05 -4.16
N GLN A 25 -13.50 10.98 -4.55
CA GLN A 25 -12.71 11.75 -3.61
C GLN A 25 -13.57 12.62 -2.68
N SER A 26 -14.65 13.24 -3.18
CA SER A 26 -15.55 14.03 -2.33
C SER A 26 -16.24 13.17 -1.26
N GLN A 27 -16.65 11.95 -1.59
CA GLN A 27 -17.28 11.01 -0.66
C GLN A 27 -16.29 10.57 0.42
N ILE A 28 -15.04 10.28 0.02
CA ILE A 28 -13.97 9.92 0.94
C ILE A 28 -13.69 11.08 1.90
N ASN A 29 -13.53 12.31 1.39
CA ASN A 29 -13.22 13.48 2.23
C ASN A 29 -14.31 13.78 3.28
N ASP A 30 -15.58 13.59 2.94
CA ASP A 30 -16.69 13.84 3.87
C ASP A 30 -16.67 12.83 5.05
N LEU A 31 -16.34 11.57 4.77
CA LEU A 31 -16.12 10.55 5.80
C LEU A 31 -14.94 10.91 6.72
N TRP A 32 -13.83 11.41 6.17
CA TRP A 32 -12.67 11.81 6.97
C TRP A 32 -12.89 13.06 7.82
N ARG A 33 -13.78 13.97 7.38
CA ARG A 33 -14.09 15.22 8.09
C ARG A 33 -14.85 14.98 9.40
N THR A 34 -15.67 13.93 9.45
CA THR A 34 -16.54 13.63 10.59
C THR A 34 -15.83 12.85 11.70
N LEU A 35 -14.60 12.38 11.45
CA LEU A 35 -13.82 11.68 12.47
C LEU A 35 -13.24 12.68 13.49
N PRO A 36 -13.41 12.41 14.80
CA PRO A 36 -12.84 13.26 15.83
C PRO A 36 -11.30 13.28 15.70
N ARG A 37 -10.72 14.46 15.48
CA ARG A 37 -9.27 14.65 15.50
C ARG A 37 -8.77 14.45 16.93
N ARG A 38 -7.98 13.39 17.15
CA ARG A 38 -7.24 13.23 18.41
C ARG A 38 -6.22 14.37 18.54
N PRO A 39 -6.23 15.16 19.62
CA PRO A 39 -5.31 16.29 19.81
C PRO A 39 -3.84 15.86 19.85
N GLU A 40 -3.57 14.62 20.28
CA GLU A 40 -2.21 14.04 20.44
C GLU A 40 -1.44 13.88 19.11
N VAL A 41 -2.14 13.88 17.97
CA VAL A 41 -1.54 13.62 16.66
C VAL A 41 -0.93 14.88 16.03
N GLN A 42 -1.29 16.08 16.52
CA GLN A 42 -0.77 17.35 15.96
C GLN A 42 0.61 17.73 16.52
N GLU A 43 0.95 17.37 17.76
CA GLU A 43 2.26 17.67 18.34
C GLU A 43 3.41 16.82 17.77
N ASN A 44 3.12 15.60 17.28
CA ASN A 44 4.16 14.69 16.77
C ASN A 44 4.55 14.90 15.30
N GLN A 45 3.88 15.80 14.57
CA GLN A 45 4.11 15.96 13.11
C GLN A 45 5.19 16.99 12.75
N GLN A 46 5.61 17.84 13.68
CA GLN A 46 6.52 18.97 13.37
C GLN A 46 8.02 18.66 13.48
N GLY A 47 8.42 17.40 13.72
CA GLY A 47 9.85 17.09 13.88
C GLY A 47 10.27 15.63 13.78
N GLN A 48 9.37 14.69 13.46
CA GLN A 48 9.79 13.30 13.27
C GLN A 48 10.54 13.18 11.94
N GLN A 49 11.87 13.17 12.02
CA GLN A 49 12.70 12.80 10.89
C GLN A 49 12.22 11.46 10.35
N ARG A 50 12.05 11.39 9.02
CA ARG A 50 11.62 10.16 8.35
C ARG A 50 12.58 9.03 8.72
N PHE A 51 12.04 8.03 9.43
CA PHE A 51 12.78 6.86 9.87
C PHE A 51 12.13 5.61 9.27
N PRO A 52 12.90 4.75 8.58
CA PRO A 52 14.31 4.89 8.20
C PRO A 52 14.51 6.00 7.14
N ARG A 53 15.74 6.54 7.02
CA ARG A 53 16.06 7.60 6.04
C ARG A 53 15.71 7.19 4.61
N GLU A 54 15.99 5.94 4.28
CA GLU A 54 15.60 5.32 3.02
C GLU A 54 14.53 4.27 3.31
N PRO A 55 13.38 4.31 2.61
CA PRO A 55 12.33 3.32 2.77
C PRO A 55 12.85 1.92 2.43
N GLN A 56 12.56 0.96 3.31
CA GLN A 56 12.97 -0.44 3.15
C GLN A 56 11.77 -1.27 2.69
N GLU A 57 11.85 -1.90 1.51
CA GLU A 57 10.78 -2.78 1.02
C GLU A 57 10.66 -4.07 1.85
N ASN A 58 11.78 -4.59 2.35
CA ASN A 58 11.80 -5.80 3.15
C ASN A 58 11.49 -5.49 4.61
N LEU A 59 10.22 -5.65 5.00
CA LEU A 59 9.75 -5.42 6.38
C LEU A 59 10.49 -6.28 7.41
N LEU A 60 10.82 -7.54 7.07
CA LEU A 60 11.56 -8.42 7.98
C LEU A 60 12.98 -7.93 8.19
N TYR A 61 13.63 -7.39 7.16
CA TYR A 61 14.95 -6.78 7.28
C TYR A 61 14.89 -5.53 8.17
N PHE A 62 13.87 -4.70 7.98
CA PHE A 62 13.66 -3.52 8.80
C PHE A 62 13.51 -3.89 10.29
N ILE A 63 12.66 -4.87 10.61
CA ILE A 63 12.45 -5.34 11.98
C ILE A 63 13.74 -5.93 12.56
N GLU A 64 14.46 -6.77 11.81
CA GLU A 64 15.75 -7.35 12.23
C GLU A 64 16.76 -6.29 12.67
N LYS A 65 16.83 -5.16 11.96
CA LYS A 65 17.84 -4.11 12.16
C LYS A 65 17.43 -3.03 13.14
N TYR A 66 16.16 -2.63 13.13
CA TYR A 66 15.72 -1.41 13.79
C TYR A 66 14.77 -1.63 14.96
N ALA A 67 14.31 -2.86 15.23
CA ALA A 67 13.45 -3.11 16.38
C ALA A 67 14.25 -3.02 17.70
N PRO A 68 13.99 -2.00 18.54
CA PRO A 68 14.78 -1.76 19.74
C PRO A 68 14.47 -2.75 20.87
N LEU A 69 13.26 -3.33 20.86
CA LEU A 69 12.75 -4.21 21.92
C LEU A 69 13.05 -5.70 21.70
N LEU A 70 13.69 -6.08 20.59
CA LEU A 70 13.98 -7.49 20.31
C LEU A 70 15.28 -7.94 20.99
N GLU A 71 15.17 -9.05 21.72
CA GLU A 71 16.32 -9.79 22.24
C GLU A 71 17.13 -10.43 21.10
N PRO A 72 18.42 -10.75 21.31
CA PRO A 72 19.29 -11.28 20.25
C PRO A 72 18.74 -12.54 19.55
N TRP A 73 18.14 -13.48 20.30
CA TRP A 73 17.57 -14.71 19.73
C TRP A 73 16.30 -14.43 18.91
N GLN A 74 15.50 -13.42 19.29
CA GLN A 74 14.31 -13.02 18.53
C GLN A 74 14.71 -12.41 17.17
N ARG A 75 15.77 -11.59 17.16
CA ARG A 75 16.35 -11.09 15.90
C ARG A 75 16.85 -12.22 15.01
N GLU A 76 17.44 -13.26 15.61
CA GLU A 76 17.90 -14.43 14.87
C GLU A 76 16.74 -15.18 14.22
N ILE A 77 15.60 -15.35 14.91
CA ILE A 77 14.39 -15.93 14.33
C ILE A 77 13.89 -15.09 13.14
N VAL A 78 13.80 -13.77 13.29
CA VAL A 78 13.39 -12.87 12.19
C VAL A 78 14.35 -13.00 11.00
N ARG A 79 15.66 -13.08 11.26
CA ARG A 79 16.70 -13.28 10.23
C ARG A 79 16.54 -14.61 9.50
N ILE A 80 16.27 -15.70 10.22
CA ILE A 80 16.03 -17.03 9.65
C ILE A 80 14.80 -16.99 8.75
N ILE A 81 13.67 -16.46 9.25
CA ILE A 81 12.41 -16.35 8.49
C ILE A 81 12.63 -15.52 7.22
N ARG A 82 13.36 -14.40 7.31
CA ARG A 82 13.70 -13.56 6.16
C ARG A 82 14.49 -14.32 5.11
N LYS A 83 15.54 -15.05 5.50
CA LYS A 83 16.37 -15.84 4.58
C LYS A 83 15.57 -16.95 3.90
N ILE A 84 14.74 -17.67 4.67
CA ILE A 84 13.86 -18.73 4.13
C ILE A 84 12.84 -18.14 3.15
N SER A 85 12.19 -17.03 3.52
CA SER A 85 11.22 -16.36 2.66
C SER A 85 11.82 -15.90 1.33
N GLN A 86 13.06 -15.39 1.36
CA GLN A 86 13.81 -14.99 0.17
C GLN A 86 14.15 -16.20 -0.70
N TYR A 87 14.59 -17.30 -0.10
CA TYR A 87 14.91 -18.53 -0.81
C TYR A 87 13.70 -19.08 -1.58
N PHE A 88 12.52 -19.06 -0.98
CA PHE A 88 11.27 -19.52 -1.61
C PHE A 88 10.52 -18.45 -2.43
N TYR A 89 11.08 -17.24 -2.59
CA TYR A 89 10.44 -16.18 -3.36
C TYR A 89 10.20 -16.56 -4.84
N PRO A 90 11.19 -17.13 -5.56
CA PRO A 90 10.99 -17.50 -6.97
C PRO A 90 9.87 -18.52 -7.18
N GLN A 91 9.72 -19.48 -6.27
CA GLN A 91 8.69 -20.52 -6.37
C GLN A 91 7.28 -19.95 -6.18
N ARG A 92 7.09 -19.00 -5.27
CA ARG A 92 5.82 -18.30 -5.11
C ARG A 92 5.48 -17.44 -6.33
N GLN A 93 6.49 -16.82 -6.94
CA GLN A 93 6.29 -16.02 -8.14
C GLN A 93 5.83 -16.88 -9.32
N THR A 94 6.45 -18.04 -9.54
CA THR A 94 6.01 -18.95 -10.61
C THR A 94 4.64 -19.53 -10.33
N GLN A 95 4.30 -19.81 -9.06
CA GLN A 95 2.97 -20.25 -8.68
C GLN A 95 1.90 -19.22 -9.06
N VAL A 96 2.08 -17.94 -8.71
CA VAL A 96 1.15 -16.86 -9.09
C VAL A 96 1.05 -16.70 -10.61
N MET A 97 2.16 -16.86 -11.34
CA MET A 97 2.14 -16.81 -12.81
C MET A 97 1.37 -17.99 -13.42
N ASN A 98 1.47 -19.18 -12.81
CA ASN A 98 0.87 -20.41 -13.33
C ASN A 98 -0.61 -20.56 -12.93
N GLU A 99 -0.97 -20.16 -11.71
CA GLU A 99 -2.33 -20.26 -11.16
C GLU A 99 -3.16 -19.00 -11.46
N GLY A 100 -2.51 -17.90 -11.84
CA GLY A 100 -3.13 -16.60 -12.05
C GLY A 100 -3.43 -15.87 -10.73
N TRP A 101 -3.74 -14.57 -10.84
CA TRP A 101 -4.48 -13.88 -9.78
C TRP A 101 -5.93 -14.36 -9.90
N ALA A 102 -6.47 -14.97 -8.84
CA ALA A 102 -7.89 -15.27 -8.77
C ALA A 102 -8.65 -13.96 -9.00
N THR A 103 -9.27 -13.85 -10.18
CA THR A 103 -9.95 -12.64 -10.67
C THR A 103 -11.40 -12.65 -10.22
#